data_AF-A0AB74M8I3-F1
#
_entry.id   AF-A0AB74M8I3-F1
#
_cell.length_a   1.000
_cell.length_b   1.000
_cell.length_c   1.000
_cell.angle_alpha   90.00
_cell.angle_beta   90.00
_cell.angle_gamma   90.00
#
_symmetry.space_group_name_H-M   'P 1'
#
loop_
_entity.id
_entity.type
_entity.pdbx_description
1 polymer ?
#
loop_
_entity_poly.entity_id
_entity_poly.type
_entity_poly.pdbx_seq_one_letter_code
_entity_poly.pdbx_strand_id
1 'polypeptide(L)'
;MTEADLYPHLAHLAGGQVYPYVVPLLDGRPSVALPWVVFSLISSVSADVMGGQAESSVSVQIDVYAGTVTQARQIRQDAREAIMLLAP
;
A
#
# COMPACT_ATOMS: atom_id res chain seq x y z
N MET A 1 7.35 7.79 -7.81
CA MET A 1 7.10 6.66 -6.91
C MET A 1 6.24 5.64 -7.64
N THR A 2 6.61 4.38 -7.56
CA THR A 2 6.00 3.20 -8.21
C THR A 2 5.73 2.12 -7.15
N GLU A 3 5.02 1.06 -7.51
CA GLU A 3 4.78 -0.08 -6.62
C GLU A 3 6.08 -0.76 -6.18
N ALA A 4 7.08 -0.77 -7.07
CA ALA A 4 8.40 -1.32 -6.78
C ALA A 4 9.14 -0.53 -5.68
N ASP A 5 8.82 0.77 -5.51
CA ASP A 5 9.36 1.59 -4.43
C ASP A 5 8.66 1.29 -3.10
N LEU A 6 7.36 0.97 -3.13
CA LEU A 6 6.56 0.68 -1.93
C LEU A 6 6.75 -0.75 -1.40
N TYR A 7 6.84 -1.73 -2.31
CA TYR A 7 6.82 -3.14 -1.96
C TYR A 7 7.90 -3.55 -0.94
N PRO A 8 9.18 -3.13 -1.06
CA PRO A 8 10.21 -3.49 -0.09
C PRO A 8 9.90 -3.06 1.35
N HIS A 9 9.17 -1.95 1.52
CA HIS A 9 8.79 -1.43 2.83
C HIS A 9 7.59 -2.17 3.42
N LEU A 10 6.70 -2.67 2.57
CA LEU A 10 5.47 -3.34 2.99
C LEU A 10 5.62 -4.87 3.05
N ALA A 11 6.57 -5.48 2.34
CA ALA A 11 6.65 -6.93 2.11
C ALA A 11 6.76 -7.79 3.38
N HIS A 12 7.16 -7.22 4.52
CA HIS A 12 7.24 -7.94 5.78
C HIS A 12 5.92 -8.00 6.55
N LEU A 13 4.93 -7.17 6.18
CA LEU A 13 3.64 -7.10 6.85
C LEU A 13 2.81 -8.35 6.60
N ALA A 14 1.90 -8.65 7.52
CA ALA A 14 0.93 -9.74 7.39
C ALA A 14 1.55 -11.12 7.02
N GLY A 15 2.78 -11.38 7.48
CA GLY A 15 3.49 -12.62 7.18
C GLY A 15 3.91 -12.76 5.71
N GLY A 16 4.09 -11.66 5.00
CA GLY A 16 4.46 -11.65 3.57
C GLY A 16 3.27 -11.65 2.61
N GLN A 17 2.04 -11.66 3.12
CA GLN A 17 0.84 -11.65 2.29
C GLN A 17 0.47 -10.21 1.90
N VAL A 18 1.29 -9.63 1.03
CA VAL A 18 1.16 -8.25 0.55
C VAL A 18 1.10 -8.26 -0.97
N TYR A 19 0.06 -7.65 -1.53
CA TYR A 19 -0.24 -7.72 -2.97
C TYR A 19 -0.52 -6.34 -3.55
N PRO A 20 0.07 -5.99 -4.72
CA PRO A 20 -0.31 -4.79 -5.44
C PRO A 20 -1.68 -5.00 -6.09
N TYR A 21 -2.59 -4.03 -5.95
CA TYR A 21 -3.92 -3.94 -6.56
C TYR A 21 -4.93 -5.02 -6.18
N VAL A 22 -4.59 -6.30 -6.29
CA VAL A 22 -5.49 -7.41 -6.08
C VAL A 22 -4.74 -8.62 -5.52
N VAL A 23 -5.43 -9.32 -4.63
CA VAL A 23 -5.00 -10.57 -4.03
C VAL A 23 -5.22 -11.74 -4.99
N PRO A 24 -4.42 -12.82 -4.96
CA PRO A 24 -4.72 -14.03 -5.71
C PRO A 24 -6.14 -14.54 -5.45
N LEU A 25 -6.85 -14.86 -6.54
CA LEU A 25 -8.22 -15.36 -6.49
C LEU A 25 -8.29 -16.79 -7.00
N LEU A 26 -9.08 -17.62 -6.33
CA LEU A 26 -9.53 -18.93 -6.78
C LEU A 26 -11.05 -18.90 -6.84
N ASP A 27 -11.62 -19.17 -8.01
CA ASP A 27 -13.07 -19.12 -8.27
C ASP A 27 -13.73 -17.80 -7.83
N GLY A 28 -13.03 -16.67 -8.04
CA GLY A 28 -13.51 -15.33 -7.69
C GLY A 28 -13.42 -14.99 -6.20
N ARG A 29 -12.83 -15.85 -5.37
CA ARG A 29 -12.63 -15.64 -3.93
C ARG A 29 -11.13 -15.54 -3.61
N PRO A 30 -10.72 -14.73 -2.62
CA PRO A 30 -9.33 -14.71 -2.19
C PRO A 30 -8.81 -16.11 -1.82
N SER A 31 -7.67 -16.49 -2.37
CA SER A 31 -7.04 -17.81 -2.19
C SER A 31 -5.88 -17.81 -1.18
N VAL A 32 -5.90 -16.87 -0.25
CA VAL A 32 -4.83 -16.59 0.71
C VAL A 32 -5.39 -16.58 2.13
N ALA A 33 -4.53 -16.57 3.15
CA ALA A 33 -4.95 -16.61 4.54
C ALA A 33 -5.00 -15.20 5.15
N LEU A 34 -5.88 -14.97 6.13
CA LEU A 34 -5.81 -13.75 6.92
C LEU A 34 -4.57 -13.76 7.84
N PRO A 35 -3.97 -12.59 8.13
CA PRO A 35 -4.24 -11.30 7.51
C PRO A 35 -3.55 -11.15 6.15
N TRP A 36 -4.04 -10.26 5.30
CA TRP A 36 -3.35 -9.83 4.08
C TRP A 36 -3.49 -8.32 3.86
N VAL A 37 -2.58 -7.77 3.06
CA VAL A 37 -2.54 -6.35 2.70
C VAL A 37 -2.64 -6.21 1.18
N VAL A 38 -3.46 -5.27 0.73
CA VAL A 38 -3.50 -4.80 -0.65
C VAL A 38 -3.05 -3.35 -0.68
N PHE A 39 -2.19 -2.98 -1.61
CA PHE A 39 -1.81 -1.58 -1.81
C PHE A 39 -1.96 -1.16 -3.27
N SER A 40 -2.26 0.11 -3.50
CA SER A 40 -2.44 0.66 -4.85
C SER A 40 -2.01 2.12 -4.92
N LEU A 41 -1.56 2.52 -6.10
CA LEU A 41 -1.31 3.92 -6.44
C LEU A 41 -2.59 4.48 -7.08
N ILE A 42 -3.24 5.42 -6.40
CA ILE A 42 -4.56 5.94 -6.80
C ILE A 42 -4.44 7.06 -7.83
N SER A 43 -3.44 7.93 -7.70
CA SER A 43 -3.10 8.94 -8.71
C SER A 43 -1.76 9.61 -8.41
N SER A 44 -1.10 10.08 -9.48
CA SER A 44 -0.04 11.09 -9.42
C SER A 44 -0.60 12.40 -9.99
N VAL A 45 -0.75 13.44 -9.18
CA VAL A 45 -1.05 14.78 -9.70
C VAL A 45 0.29 15.44 -10.00
N SER A 46 0.60 15.67 -11.28
CA SER A 46 1.70 16.56 -11.70
C SER A 46 1.10 17.89 -12.14
N ALA A 47 1.23 18.92 -11.31
CA ALA A 47 0.91 20.28 -11.73
C ALA A 47 2.19 20.94 -12.27
N ASP A 48 2.17 21.36 -13.54
CA ASP A 48 3.25 22.19 -14.10
C ASP A 48 3.22 23.56 -13.43
N VAL A 49 4.28 23.88 -12.69
CA VAL A 49 4.49 25.23 -12.15
C VAL A 49 5.34 26.04 -13.13
N MET A 50 4.91 27.26 -13.45
CA MET A 50 5.64 28.16 -14.35
C MET A 50 6.93 28.63 -13.65
N GLY A 51 8.03 27.88 -13.84
CA GLY A 51 9.39 28.23 -13.36
C GLY A 51 9.94 27.46 -12.16
N GLY A 52 9.38 26.29 -11.79
CA GLY A 52 9.86 25.49 -10.64
C GLY A 52 9.71 23.97 -10.83
N GLN A 53 10.15 23.18 -9.84
CA GLN A 53 9.88 21.74 -9.79
C GLN A 53 8.37 21.51 -9.69
N ALA A 54 7.81 20.70 -10.60
CA ALA A 54 6.43 20.24 -10.52
C ALA A 54 6.22 19.52 -9.18
N GLU A 55 5.27 19.99 -8.38
CA GLU A 55 4.84 19.29 -7.17
C GLU A 55 4.18 17.98 -7.62
N SER A 56 4.82 16.84 -7.30
CA SER A 56 4.29 15.52 -7.58
C SER A 56 3.69 14.96 -6.30
N SER A 57 2.37 14.97 -6.20
CA SER A 57 1.65 14.31 -5.12
C SER A 57 1.27 12.91 -5.55
N VAL A 58 1.67 11.90 -4.78
CA VAL A 58 1.33 10.48 -5.00
C VAL A 58 0.41 10.04 -3.87
N SER A 59 -0.80 9.63 -4.22
CA SER A 59 -1.74 9.04 -3.26
C SER A 59 -1.61 7.52 -3.26
N VAL A 60 -1.26 6.96 -2.11
CA VAL A 60 -1.16 5.51 -1.88
C VAL A 60 -2.34 5.08 -1.02
N GLN A 61 -3.06 4.04 -1.47
CA GLN A 61 -4.07 3.36 -0.66
C GLN A 61 -3.49 2.04 -0.14
N ILE A 62 -3.73 1.75 1.14
CA ILE A 62 -3.34 0.50 1.80
C ILE A 62 -4.56 -0.06 2.52
N ASP A 63 -5.04 -1.20 2.04
CA ASP A 63 -6.20 -1.91 2.57
C ASP A 63 -5.73 -3.15 3.34
N VAL A 64 -6.15 -3.26 4.60
CA VAL A 64 -5.78 -4.37 5.49
C VAL A 64 -6.99 -5.22 5.79
N TYR A 65 -6.89 -6.51 5.51
CA TYR A 65 -7.92 -7.50 5.81
C TYR A 65 -7.38 -8.44 6.89
N ALA A 66 -8.06 -8.50 8.03
CA ALA A 66 -7.64 -9.28 9.18
C ALA A 66 -8.85 -9.89 9.91
N GLY A 67 -8.59 -10.88 10.77
CA GLY A 67 -9.65 -11.54 11.55
C GLY A 67 -10.26 -10.66 12.63
N THR A 68 -9.56 -9.58 13.04
CA THR A 68 -10.06 -8.61 14.02
C THR A 68 -9.73 -7.18 13.61
N VAL A 69 -10.56 -6.24 14.08
CA VAL A 69 -10.34 -4.80 13.84
C VAL A 69 -9.04 -4.32 14.51
N THR A 70 -8.70 -4.85 15.69
CA THR A 70 -7.46 -4.49 16.40
C THR A 70 -6.23 -4.88 15.59
N GLN A 71 -6.21 -6.11 15.05
CA GLN A 71 -5.12 -6.58 14.20
C GLN A 71 -5.02 -5.75 12.91
N ALA A 72 -6.14 -5.46 12.26
CA ALA A 72 -6.16 -4.61 11.06
C ALA A 72 -5.60 -3.21 11.35
N ARG A 73 -5.97 -2.61 12.49
CA ARG A 73 -5.46 -1.30 12.92
C ARG A 73 -3.95 -1.33 13.14
N GLN A 74 -3.42 -2.35 13.82
CA GLN A 74 -1.99 -2.46 14.07
C GLN A 74 -1.20 -2.50 12.76
N ILE A 75 -1.56 -3.43 11.86
CA ILE A 75 -0.88 -3.59 10.56
C ILE A 75 -0.98 -2.29 9.73
N ARG A 76 -2.11 -1.58 9.79
CA ARG A 76 -2.26 -0.29 9.10
C ARG A 76 -1.33 0.79 9.65
N GLN A 77 -1.12 0.82 10.98
CA GLN A 77 -0.16 1.76 11.58
C GLN A 77 1.27 1.40 11.18
N ASP A 78 1.63 0.12 11.25
CA ASP A 78 2.95 -0.38 10.83
C ASP A 78 3.21 -0.05 9.35
N ALA A 79 2.21 -0.23 8.49
CA ALA A 79 2.28 0.13 7.08
C ALA A 79 2.52 1.63 6.87
N ARG A 80 1.79 2.48 7.61
CA ARG A 80 1.96 3.94 7.56
C ARG A 80 3.37 4.34 7.95
N GLU A 81 3.89 3.80 9.04
CA GLU A 81 5.24 4.09 9.52
C GLU A 81 6.30 3.63 8.51
N ALA A 82 6.12 2.46 7.91
CA ALA A 82 7.04 1.92 6.91
C ALA A 82 7.16 2.80 5.65
N ILE A 83 6.04 3.39 5.19
CA ILE A 83 6.03 4.24 3.99
C ILE A 83 6.30 5.73 4.28
N MET A 84 6.21 6.17 5.54
CA MET A 84 6.56 7.55 5.91
C MET A 84 8.02 7.89 5.58
N LEU A 85 8.90 6.90 5.52
CA LEU A 85 10.29 7.05 5.07
C LEU A 85 10.42 7.44 3.59
N LEU A 86 9.36 7.25 2.80
CA LEU A 86 9.30 7.57 1.37
C LEU A 86 8.58 8.91 1.11
N ALA A 87 8.07 9.58 2.15
CA ALA A 87 7.47 10.89 2.01
C ALA A 87 8.55 11.93 1.64
N PRO A 88 8.30 12.80 0.64
CA PRO A 88 9.23 13.85 0.24
C PRO A 88 9.44 14.92 1.31
#